data_AF-A0A1R3V252-F1
#
_entry.id   AF-A0A1R3V252-F1
#
_cell.length_a   1.000
_cell.length_b   1.000
_cell.length_c   1.000
_cell.angle_alpha   90.00
_cell.angle_beta   90.00
_cell.angle_gamma   90.00
#
_symmetry.space_group_name_H-M   'P 1'
#
loop_
_entity.id
_entity.type
_entity.pdbx_description
1 polymer ?
#
loop_
_entity_poly.entity_id
_entity_poly.type
_entity_poly.pdbx_seq_one_letter_code
_entity_poly.pdbx_strand_id
1 'polypeptide(L)'
;MSGRTEGGAVERCRLSLALLLAALCFASPTPAFAHASDRGHVLLLPTGYYVAGGALAVAASFLVLALLPSDFPARFWRRRLPLFAFGDGARATVSLISFAGFAILIAAGLFGSRDPLTNPLPLAIWTLLWVGLVLLQGLFGNLWSWLNPWYGPWRVISRLFGNRKTWRPPAWLGCWPAFALFFAFAWFELIDPAPDDPARLAWAAGLYWLLSFAAMLVFGYRDWSRRGEFLTVFLAMVARFALLERNEGKRNEAWRNEGGRNEGGRLSLCWPGAKLSNAAPLSLSGIAFLLLALSSVSFDGLSKTFFWLGLFGLNPLEFPGRTAMIGIGTFGLVLTLVLLAAAFILAIVLGQHLAGSPHSLGQAAGLLVWSIVPIALAYHVAHYLTALLVDGQYALAALSDPFALGWNLFGTAGIQIEAGVAAGAGSAWSLWNFQAGVIIIGHMLAVLVAHGLAWRLHPVPAGAALSQFPLTLLMIAYTVFGLWLLATPAAG
;
A
#
# COMPACT_ATOMS: atom_id res chain seq x y z
N MET A 1 4.10 -34.01 74.92
CA MET A 1 3.28 -33.28 73.93
C MET A 1 3.90 -31.91 73.71
N SER A 2 4.10 -31.54 72.43
CA SER A 2 4.25 -30.18 71.86
C SER A 2 5.42 -29.32 72.36
N GLY A 3 6.30 -28.72 71.56
CA GLY A 3 6.24 -28.31 70.16
C GLY A 3 6.85 -26.90 70.10
N ARG A 4 8.16 -26.77 69.83
CA ARG A 4 8.86 -25.49 69.69
C ARG A 4 8.93 -25.08 68.22
N THR A 5 8.59 -23.84 67.97
CA THR A 5 8.27 -23.22 66.67
C THR A 5 9.52 -22.74 65.92
N GLU A 6 9.82 -23.39 64.78
CA GLU A 6 10.70 -22.87 63.73
C GLU A 6 9.88 -21.97 62.79
N GLY A 7 9.78 -20.67 63.08
CA GLY A 7 8.98 -19.73 62.27
C GLY A 7 9.73 -18.52 61.68
N GLY A 8 10.95 -18.22 62.14
CA GLY A 8 11.57 -16.91 61.86
C GLY A 8 12.44 -16.83 60.59
N ALA A 9 12.94 -17.95 60.07
CA ALA A 9 13.90 -17.93 58.96
C ALA A 9 13.24 -17.74 57.58
N VAL A 10 12.01 -18.23 57.40
CA VAL A 10 11.31 -18.21 56.11
C VAL A 10 10.76 -16.81 55.80
N GLU A 11 10.28 -16.06 56.79
CA GLU A 11 9.74 -14.71 56.59
C GLU A 11 10.83 -13.69 56.23
N ARG A 12 12.01 -13.77 56.88
CA ARG A 12 13.14 -12.87 56.56
C ARG A 12 13.67 -13.10 55.15
N CYS A 13 13.71 -14.36 54.69
CA CYS A 13 14.17 -14.68 53.33
C CYS A 13 13.20 -14.15 52.26
N ARG A 14 11.89 -14.18 52.53
CA ARG A 14 10.85 -13.63 51.63
C ARG A 14 10.90 -12.11 51.54
N LEU A 15 11.13 -11.41 52.65
CA LEU A 15 11.29 -9.95 52.64
C LEU A 15 12.54 -9.51 51.89
N SER A 16 13.67 -10.20 52.08
CA SER A 16 14.92 -9.92 51.38
C SER A 16 14.81 -10.16 49.88
N LEU A 17 14.12 -11.25 49.46
CA LEU A 17 13.89 -11.54 48.05
C LEU A 17 12.93 -10.54 47.40
N ALA A 18 11.90 -10.09 48.12
CA ALA A 18 10.96 -9.07 47.65
C ALA A 18 11.65 -7.70 47.49
N LEU A 19 12.54 -7.33 48.41
CA LEU A 19 13.37 -6.12 48.31
C LEU A 19 14.37 -6.20 47.16
N LEU A 20 14.97 -7.37 46.90
CA LEU A 20 15.87 -7.59 45.77
C LEU A 20 15.14 -7.54 44.42
N LEU A 21 13.93 -8.12 44.35
CA LEU A 21 13.07 -8.05 43.16
C LEU A 21 12.56 -6.62 42.91
N ALA A 22 12.18 -5.90 43.95
CA ALA A 22 11.81 -4.48 43.84
C ALA A 22 13.02 -3.64 43.39
N ALA A 23 14.20 -3.86 43.95
CA ALA A 23 15.44 -3.19 43.54
C ALA A 23 15.81 -3.52 42.09
N LEU A 24 15.64 -4.77 41.62
CA LEU A 24 15.82 -5.13 40.21
C LEU A 24 14.77 -4.49 39.29
N CYS A 25 13.54 -4.26 39.75
CA CYS A 25 12.50 -3.55 38.98
C CYS A 25 12.71 -2.03 38.94
N PHE A 26 13.42 -1.45 39.92
CA PHE A 26 13.81 -0.04 39.91
C PHE A 26 15.17 0.19 39.24
N ALA A 27 16.04 -0.82 39.20
CA ALA A 27 17.34 -0.79 38.53
C ALA A 27 17.28 -1.29 37.07
N SER A 28 16.14 -1.83 36.62
CA SER A 28 15.92 -2.06 35.20
C SER A 28 15.96 -0.70 34.49
N PRO A 29 16.89 -0.49 33.55
CA PRO A 29 16.97 0.77 32.83
C PRO A 29 15.65 0.99 32.11
N THR A 30 14.85 1.94 32.57
CA THR A 30 13.81 2.53 31.74
C THR A 30 14.54 3.20 30.59
N PRO A 31 14.29 2.81 29.32
CA PRO A 31 14.84 3.54 28.21
C PRO A 31 14.36 4.99 28.32
N ALA A 32 15.25 5.89 28.71
CA ALA A 32 15.02 7.31 28.58
C ALA A 32 15.13 7.60 27.09
N PHE A 33 13.99 7.50 26.38
CA PHE A 33 13.87 7.93 25.01
C PHE A 33 14.07 9.44 25.00
N ALA A 34 15.30 9.89 24.73
CA ALA A 34 15.59 11.29 24.51
C ALA A 34 14.68 11.80 23.38
N HIS A 35 13.99 12.91 23.62
CA HIS A 35 13.22 13.61 22.60
C HIS A 35 14.19 14.19 21.56
N ALA A 36 14.50 13.42 20.52
CA ALA A 36 15.04 13.98 19.30
C ALA A 36 13.85 14.40 18.44
N SER A 37 13.52 15.70 18.49
CA SER A 37 12.76 16.34 17.43
C SER A 37 13.67 16.35 16.20
N ASP A 38 13.21 15.74 15.13
CA ASP A 38 13.80 15.76 13.79
C ASP A 38 14.98 14.82 13.52
N ARG A 39 15.07 14.41 12.25
CA ARG A 39 16.07 13.50 11.67
C ARG A 39 17.50 14.08 11.79
N GLY A 40 18.06 14.04 13.00
CA GLY A 40 19.42 14.53 13.30
C GLY A 40 20.56 13.57 12.97
N HIS A 41 20.27 12.39 12.41
CA HIS A 41 21.31 11.47 11.95
C HIS A 41 21.21 11.24 10.46
N VAL A 42 22.00 12.04 9.72
CA VAL A 42 22.54 11.61 8.43
C VAL A 42 23.38 10.38 8.72
N LEU A 43 22.75 9.22 8.58
CA LEU A 43 23.42 7.95 8.63
C LEU A 43 24.56 7.98 7.61
N LEU A 44 25.81 8.05 8.08
CA LEU A 44 27.01 7.74 7.29
C LEU A 44 27.07 6.24 6.99
N LEU A 45 25.92 5.62 6.68
CA LEU A 45 25.87 4.26 6.21
C LEU A 45 26.56 4.22 4.85
N PRO A 46 27.28 3.14 4.53
CA PRO A 46 27.91 3.00 3.23
C PRO A 46 26.86 2.59 2.20
N THR A 47 25.92 3.50 1.91
CA THR A 47 24.75 3.29 1.05
C THR A 47 25.14 2.82 -0.36
N GLY A 48 26.35 3.15 -0.82
CA GLY A 48 26.92 2.65 -2.07
C GLY A 48 26.96 1.11 -2.16
N TYR A 49 27.31 0.40 -1.07
CA TYR A 49 27.30 -1.07 -1.06
C TYR A 49 25.89 -1.64 -1.12
N TYR A 50 24.91 -0.97 -0.51
CA TYR A 50 23.51 -1.38 -0.57
C TYR A 50 22.93 -1.19 -1.97
N VAL A 51 23.24 -0.05 -2.61
CA VAL A 51 22.82 0.23 -3.99
C VAL A 51 23.43 -0.79 -4.96
N ALA A 52 24.73 -1.02 -4.88
CA ALA A 52 25.42 -2.01 -5.71
C ALA A 52 24.92 -3.44 -5.43
N GLY A 53 24.81 -3.82 -4.16
CA GLY A 53 24.34 -5.13 -3.73
C GLY A 53 22.89 -5.39 -4.15
N GLY A 54 22.00 -4.40 -4.02
CA GLY A 54 20.62 -4.49 -4.48
C GLY A 54 20.52 -4.64 -6.00
N ALA A 55 21.28 -3.85 -6.76
CA ALA A 55 21.34 -3.99 -8.22
C ALA A 55 21.85 -5.37 -8.65
N LEU A 56 22.92 -5.86 -8.01
CA LEU A 56 23.48 -7.18 -8.26
C LEU A 56 22.52 -8.31 -7.87
N ALA A 57 21.79 -8.18 -6.75
CA ALA A 57 20.81 -9.17 -6.33
C ALA A 57 19.67 -9.30 -7.34
N VAL A 58 19.15 -8.18 -7.85
CA VAL A 58 18.10 -8.18 -8.88
C VAL A 58 18.64 -8.75 -10.20
N ALA A 59 19.84 -8.35 -10.62
CA ALA A 59 20.50 -8.90 -11.81
C ALA A 59 20.75 -10.41 -11.70
N ALA A 60 21.24 -10.88 -10.55
CA ALA A 60 21.45 -12.29 -10.27
C ALA A 60 20.13 -13.08 -10.25
N SER A 61 19.06 -12.51 -9.68
CA SER A 61 17.73 -13.14 -9.69
C SER A 61 17.21 -13.35 -11.12
N PHE A 62 17.43 -12.38 -12.00
CA PHE A 62 17.12 -12.50 -13.42
C PHE A 62 17.96 -13.58 -14.10
N LEU A 63 19.28 -13.59 -13.86
CA LEU A 63 20.18 -14.58 -14.46
C LEU A 63 19.78 -16.00 -14.04
N VAL A 64 19.49 -16.22 -12.77
CA VAL A 64 19.00 -17.51 -12.26
C VAL A 64 17.71 -17.92 -12.95
N LEU A 65 16.73 -17.00 -13.09
CA LEU A 65 15.47 -17.30 -13.76
C LEU A 65 15.63 -17.53 -15.26
N ALA A 66 16.55 -16.83 -15.92
CA ALA A 66 16.86 -17.05 -17.33
C ALA A 66 17.50 -18.42 -17.59
N LEU A 67 18.18 -19.00 -16.60
CA LEU A 67 18.83 -20.31 -16.67
C LEU A 67 17.94 -21.47 -16.17
N LEU A 68 16.94 -21.18 -15.33
CA LEU A 68 16.04 -22.19 -14.81
C LEU A 68 15.02 -22.67 -15.85
N PRO A 69 14.58 -23.95 -15.77
CA PRO A 69 13.43 -24.42 -16.53
C PRO A 69 12.20 -23.56 -16.25
N SER A 70 11.59 -23.07 -17.32
CA SER A 70 10.52 -22.07 -17.29
C SER A 70 9.20 -22.57 -16.71
N ASP A 71 9.04 -23.88 -16.52
CA ASP A 71 7.88 -24.49 -15.86
C ASP A 71 7.96 -24.45 -14.33
N PHE A 72 9.15 -24.20 -13.76
CA PHE A 72 9.38 -24.22 -12.32
C PHE A 72 8.54 -23.16 -11.55
N PRO A 73 8.54 -21.86 -11.94
CA PRO A 73 7.70 -20.86 -11.26
C PRO A 73 6.21 -21.17 -11.41
N ALA A 74 5.79 -21.63 -12.59
CA ALA A 74 4.40 -21.96 -12.88
C ALA A 74 3.89 -23.16 -12.06
N ARG A 75 4.72 -24.18 -11.83
CA ARG A 75 4.39 -25.33 -10.97
C ARG A 75 4.27 -24.93 -9.51
N PHE A 76 5.20 -24.10 -9.03
CA PHE A 76 5.18 -23.62 -7.64
C PHE A 76 3.96 -22.72 -7.37
N TRP A 77 3.68 -21.78 -8.27
CA TRP A 77 2.52 -20.88 -8.19
C TRP A 77 1.17 -21.56 -8.39
N ARG A 78 1.08 -22.83 -8.77
CA ARG A 78 -0.20 -23.58 -8.81
C ARG A 78 -0.60 -24.13 -7.45
N ARG A 79 0.32 -24.24 -6.49
CA ARG A 79 0.00 -24.78 -5.15
C ARG A 79 -0.97 -23.85 -4.43
N ARG A 80 -2.03 -24.43 -3.87
CA ARG A 80 -3.04 -23.77 -3.04
C ARG A 80 -3.28 -24.61 -1.81
N LEU A 81 -3.25 -23.98 -0.63
CA LEU A 81 -3.63 -24.65 0.61
C LEU A 81 -5.03 -24.15 0.99
N PRO A 82 -6.09 -24.98 0.86
CA PRO A 82 -7.42 -24.58 1.27
C PRO A 82 -7.45 -24.38 2.80
N LEU A 83 -8.09 -23.30 3.24
CA LEU A 83 -8.31 -22.98 4.65
C LEU A 83 -9.76 -23.33 5.00
N PHE A 84 -10.62 -22.33 5.17
CA PHE A 84 -12.02 -22.49 5.53
C PHE A 84 -12.95 -21.78 4.53
N ALA A 85 -14.23 -22.17 4.52
CA ALA A 85 -15.27 -21.48 3.76
C ALA A 85 -15.88 -20.39 4.62
N PHE A 86 -16.10 -19.20 4.04
CA PHE A 86 -16.76 -18.09 4.72
C PHE A 86 -17.82 -17.44 3.82
N GLY A 87 -19.01 -17.22 4.37
CA GLY A 87 -20.17 -16.68 3.66
C GLY A 87 -20.16 -15.16 3.57
N ASP A 88 -20.92 -14.59 2.61
CA ASP A 88 -21.03 -13.14 2.40
C ASP A 88 -22.11 -12.45 3.26
N GLY A 89 -22.67 -13.15 4.25
CA GLY A 89 -23.81 -12.66 5.03
C GLY A 89 -23.55 -11.33 5.75
N ALA A 90 -22.39 -11.20 6.39
CA ALA A 90 -22.01 -10.02 7.17
C ALA A 90 -21.49 -8.85 6.32
N ARG A 91 -21.27 -9.03 5.01
CA ARG A 91 -20.60 -8.03 4.17
C ARG A 91 -21.32 -6.69 4.14
N ALA A 92 -22.65 -6.73 4.08
CA ALA A 92 -23.45 -5.51 4.09
C ALA A 92 -23.34 -4.78 5.44
N THR A 93 -23.36 -5.53 6.55
CA THR A 93 -23.22 -4.99 7.90
C THR A 93 -21.84 -4.36 8.10
N VAL A 94 -20.76 -5.05 7.72
CA VAL A 94 -19.39 -4.51 7.81
C VAL A 94 -19.26 -3.22 7.00
N SER A 95 -19.76 -3.21 5.77
CA SER A 95 -19.74 -2.01 4.93
C SER A 95 -20.59 -0.85 5.49
N LEU A 96 -21.71 -1.13 6.15
CA LEU A 96 -22.51 -0.12 6.85
C LEU A 96 -21.77 0.45 8.08
N ILE A 97 -21.06 -0.40 8.83
CA ILE A 97 -20.21 0.05 9.94
C ILE A 97 -19.07 0.92 9.41
N SER A 98 -18.43 0.53 8.31
CA SER A 98 -17.40 1.34 7.66
C SER A 98 -17.94 2.68 7.15
N PHE A 99 -19.17 2.71 6.62
CA PHE A 99 -19.84 3.95 6.25
C PHE A 99 -20.14 4.83 7.47
N ALA A 100 -20.64 4.26 8.56
CA ALA A 100 -20.89 5.01 9.80
C ALA A 100 -19.59 5.59 10.39
N GLY A 101 -18.52 4.79 10.44
CA GLY A 101 -17.19 5.25 10.84
C GLY A 101 -16.68 6.37 9.94
N PHE A 102 -16.80 6.23 8.62
CA PHE A 102 -16.45 7.28 7.66
C PHE A 102 -17.25 8.56 7.90
N ALA A 103 -18.57 8.47 8.12
CA ALA A 103 -19.41 9.63 8.43
C ALA A 103 -18.99 10.34 9.73
N ILE A 104 -18.60 9.58 10.76
CA ILE A 104 -18.04 10.13 12.01
C ILE A 104 -16.72 10.85 11.73
N LEU A 105 -15.84 10.28 10.91
CA LEU A 105 -14.57 10.93 10.54
C LEU A 105 -14.81 12.24 9.77
N ILE A 106 -15.78 12.28 8.85
CA ILE A 106 -16.16 13.52 8.16
C ILE A 106 -16.68 14.56 9.15
N ALA A 107 -17.53 14.16 10.10
CA ALA A 107 -18.02 15.05 11.14
C ALA A 107 -16.87 15.56 12.04
N ALA A 108 -15.95 14.68 12.43
CA ALA A 108 -14.76 15.05 13.19
C ALA A 108 -13.86 16.03 12.43
N GLY A 109 -13.68 15.85 11.12
CA GLY A 109 -12.91 16.80 10.30
C GLY A 109 -13.56 18.19 10.19
N LEU A 110 -14.89 18.26 10.18
CA LEU A 110 -15.62 19.53 10.06
C LEU A 110 -15.80 20.25 11.41
N PHE A 111 -16.04 19.50 12.49
CA PHE A 111 -16.45 20.04 13.79
C PHE A 111 -15.44 19.82 14.92
N GLY A 112 -14.46 18.95 14.74
CA GLY A 112 -13.40 18.65 15.72
C GLY A 112 -12.19 19.57 15.62
N SER A 113 -11.07 19.13 16.19
CA SER A 113 -9.79 19.86 16.20
C SER A 113 -9.31 20.20 14.79
N ARG A 114 -8.66 21.35 14.61
CA ARG A 114 -7.98 21.73 13.36
C ARG A 114 -6.54 21.25 13.28
N ASP A 115 -6.00 20.77 14.40
CA ASP A 115 -4.69 20.15 14.42
C ASP A 115 -4.76 18.73 13.84
N PRO A 116 -4.00 18.42 12.76
CA PRO A 116 -4.04 17.12 12.10
C PRO A 116 -3.64 15.94 12.98
N LEU A 117 -2.83 16.15 14.03
CA LEU A 117 -2.35 15.08 14.91
C LEU A 117 -3.36 14.71 16.02
N THR A 118 -4.30 15.61 16.31
CA THR A 118 -5.40 15.37 17.26
C THR A 118 -6.72 15.05 16.57
N ASN A 119 -6.88 15.43 15.29
CA ASN A 119 -8.05 15.07 14.51
C ASN A 119 -7.91 13.66 13.89
N PRO A 120 -8.90 12.76 14.05
CA PRO A 120 -8.78 11.40 13.52
C PRO A 120 -8.88 11.32 11.99
N LEU A 121 -9.43 12.32 11.29
CA LEU A 121 -9.68 12.21 9.84
C LEU A 121 -8.39 12.16 9.00
N PRO A 122 -7.42 13.10 9.13
CA PRO A 122 -6.15 12.99 8.40
C PRO A 122 -5.41 11.69 8.68
N LEU A 123 -5.30 11.32 9.96
CA LEU A 123 -4.65 10.08 10.39
C LEU A 123 -5.35 8.83 9.84
N ALA A 124 -6.68 8.82 9.79
CA ALA A 124 -7.43 7.70 9.23
C ALA A 124 -7.25 7.59 7.70
N ILE A 125 -7.25 8.70 6.96
CA ILE A 125 -7.12 8.69 5.50
C ILE A 125 -5.68 8.40 5.07
N TRP A 126 -4.71 9.13 5.60
CA TRP A 126 -3.31 9.04 5.19
C TRP A 126 -2.62 7.84 5.84
N THR A 127 -2.74 7.69 7.15
CA THR A 127 -2.00 6.63 7.86
C THR A 127 -2.74 5.29 7.84
N LEU A 128 -3.99 5.24 8.26
CA LEU A 128 -4.68 3.95 8.41
C LEU A 128 -5.17 3.38 7.07
N LEU A 129 -5.77 4.21 6.20
CA LEU A 129 -6.31 3.78 4.93
C LEU A 129 -5.23 3.70 3.84
N TRP A 130 -4.52 4.80 3.57
CA TRP A 130 -3.58 4.86 2.47
C TRP A 130 -2.30 4.06 2.75
N VAL A 131 -1.78 4.06 3.98
CA VAL A 131 -0.64 3.22 4.34
C VAL A 131 -1.11 1.86 4.85
N GLY A 132 -1.76 1.82 6.02
CA GLY A 132 -2.10 0.58 6.72
C GLY A 132 -2.93 -0.40 5.88
N LEU A 133 -4.06 0.04 5.33
CA LEU A 133 -4.94 -0.85 4.57
C LEU A 133 -4.29 -1.33 3.27
N VAL A 134 -3.48 -0.52 2.59
CA VAL A 134 -2.75 -0.95 1.38
C VAL A 134 -1.80 -2.11 1.71
N LEU A 135 -1.07 -2.02 2.82
CA LEU A 135 -0.20 -3.10 3.31
C LEU A 135 -0.99 -4.35 3.67
N LEU A 136 -2.08 -4.19 4.44
CA LEU A 136 -2.95 -5.30 4.82
C LEU A 136 -3.61 -5.96 3.60
N GLN A 137 -4.02 -5.17 2.60
CA GLN A 137 -4.57 -5.67 1.34
C GLN A 137 -3.51 -6.43 0.53
N GLY A 138 -2.27 -5.93 0.53
CA GLY A 138 -1.12 -6.58 -0.09
C GLY A 138 -0.74 -7.90 0.55
N LEU A 139 -1.02 -8.09 1.85
CA LEU A 139 -0.72 -9.31 2.60
C LEU A 139 -1.90 -10.30 2.62
N PHE A 140 -3.10 -9.82 2.99
CA PHE A 140 -4.30 -10.63 3.26
C PHE A 140 -5.32 -10.62 2.12
N GLY A 141 -5.13 -9.83 1.08
CA GLY A 141 -5.96 -9.84 -0.12
C GLY A 141 -7.19 -8.98 0.04
N ASN A 142 -8.37 -9.47 -0.36
CA ASN A 142 -9.53 -8.65 -0.68
C ASN A 142 -10.33 -8.11 0.54
N LEU A 143 -9.65 -7.41 1.46
CA LEU A 143 -10.24 -6.76 2.63
C LEU A 143 -11.21 -5.64 2.23
N TRP A 144 -10.83 -4.84 1.22
CA TRP A 144 -11.64 -3.72 0.73
C TRP A 144 -13.05 -4.09 0.28
N SER A 145 -13.25 -5.31 -0.23
CA SER A 145 -14.59 -5.77 -0.61
C SER A 145 -15.59 -5.77 0.56
N TRP A 146 -15.10 -5.84 1.79
CA TRP A 146 -15.88 -5.76 3.03
C TRP A 146 -15.94 -4.34 3.59
N LEU A 147 -14.79 -3.66 3.63
CA LEU A 147 -14.62 -2.36 4.30
C LEU A 147 -15.08 -1.15 3.49
N ASN A 148 -15.30 -1.29 2.17
CA ASN A 148 -15.69 -0.14 1.35
C ASN A 148 -16.98 0.52 1.89
N PRO A 149 -17.03 1.86 2.02
CA PRO A 149 -18.15 2.57 2.64
C PRO A 149 -19.35 2.79 1.69
N TRP A 150 -19.44 2.05 0.58
CA TRP A 150 -20.51 2.22 -0.42
C TRP A 150 -21.43 1.02 -0.55
N TYR A 151 -20.93 -0.21 -0.40
CA TYR A 151 -21.73 -1.42 -0.65
C TYR A 151 -22.96 -1.52 0.25
N GLY A 152 -22.81 -1.23 1.54
CA GLY A 152 -23.87 -1.22 2.54
C GLY A 152 -24.97 -0.21 2.19
N PRO A 153 -24.65 1.09 2.07
CA PRO A 153 -25.59 2.12 1.64
C PRO A 153 -26.26 1.79 0.31
N TRP A 154 -25.49 1.35 -0.70
CA TRP A 154 -26.03 0.96 -2.01
C TRP A 154 -27.06 -0.16 -1.89
N ARG A 155 -26.78 -1.18 -1.06
CA ARG A 155 -27.68 -2.31 -0.85
C ARG A 155 -28.97 -1.92 -0.11
N VAL A 156 -28.89 -0.98 0.84
CA VAL A 156 -30.06 -0.43 1.51
C VAL A 156 -30.94 0.33 0.52
N ILE A 157 -30.37 1.26 -0.26
CA ILE A 157 -31.11 2.05 -1.26
C ILE A 157 -31.72 1.13 -2.32
N SER A 158 -30.98 0.15 -2.84
CA SER A 158 -31.46 -0.77 -3.87
C SER A 158 -32.62 -1.65 -3.37
N ARG A 159 -32.68 -1.94 -2.06
CA ARG A 159 -33.81 -2.65 -1.44
C ARG A 159 -35.04 -1.77 -1.25
N LEU A 160 -34.84 -0.51 -0.88
CA LEU A 160 -35.94 0.44 -0.62
C LEU A 160 -36.63 0.92 -1.90
N PHE A 161 -35.86 1.21 -2.96
CA PHE A 161 -36.37 1.79 -4.19
C PHE A 161 -36.47 0.79 -5.35
N GLY A 162 -36.19 -0.49 -5.10
CA GLY A 162 -36.08 -1.54 -6.11
C GLY A 162 -34.85 -1.40 -7.01
N ASN A 163 -34.56 -2.44 -7.79
CA ASN A 163 -33.48 -2.42 -8.76
C ASN A 163 -33.84 -1.50 -9.94
N ARG A 164 -33.33 -0.27 -9.92
CA ARG A 164 -33.44 0.65 -11.06
C ARG A 164 -32.59 0.13 -12.23
N LYS A 165 -33.02 0.44 -13.46
CA LYS A 165 -32.24 0.14 -14.66
C LYS A 165 -30.94 0.95 -14.64
N THR A 166 -29.82 0.27 -14.43
CA THR A 166 -28.49 0.91 -14.44
C THR A 166 -28.00 1.10 -15.86
N TRP A 167 -27.21 2.16 -16.07
CA TRP A 167 -26.62 2.47 -17.35
C TRP A 167 -25.25 1.79 -17.45
N ARG A 168 -24.94 1.13 -18.56
CA ARG A 168 -23.61 0.55 -18.72
C ARG A 168 -22.67 1.64 -19.23
N PRO A 169 -21.56 1.94 -18.53
CA PRO A 169 -20.61 2.93 -19.02
C PRO A 169 -20.03 2.45 -20.36
N PRO A 170 -19.72 3.36 -21.30
CA PRO A 170 -19.13 2.99 -22.59
C PRO A 170 -17.82 2.19 -22.41
N ALA A 171 -17.59 1.20 -23.27
CA ALA A 171 -16.43 0.32 -23.15
C ALA A 171 -15.08 1.07 -23.25
N TRP A 172 -15.03 2.15 -24.03
CA TRP A 172 -13.83 2.99 -24.20
C TRP A 172 -13.41 3.71 -22.92
N LEU A 173 -14.34 3.90 -21.97
CA LEU A 173 -14.07 4.59 -20.71
C LEU A 173 -13.08 3.79 -19.85
N GLY A 174 -13.03 2.45 -20.02
CA GLY A 174 -12.02 1.60 -19.40
C GLY A 174 -11.85 1.88 -17.91
N CYS A 175 -10.62 2.20 -17.50
CA CYS A 175 -10.25 2.66 -16.17
C CYS A 175 -9.87 4.16 -16.12
N TRP A 176 -10.22 4.94 -17.15
CA TRP A 176 -9.89 6.37 -17.20
C TRP A 176 -10.50 7.19 -16.05
N PRO A 177 -11.74 6.93 -15.58
CA PRO A 177 -12.27 7.67 -14.43
C PRO A 177 -11.48 7.35 -13.15
N ALA A 178 -11.08 6.09 -12.95
CA ALA A 178 -10.19 5.72 -11.85
C ALA A 178 -8.82 6.39 -11.96
N PHE A 179 -8.25 6.49 -13.17
CA PHE A 179 -7.01 7.22 -13.42
C PHE A 179 -7.14 8.71 -13.06
N ALA A 180 -8.20 9.37 -13.50
CA ALA A 180 -8.43 10.79 -13.21
C ALA A 180 -8.63 11.04 -11.71
N LEU A 181 -9.41 10.18 -11.03
CA LEU A 181 -9.61 10.26 -9.58
C LEU A 181 -8.32 9.97 -8.80
N PHE A 182 -7.52 9.00 -9.23
CA PHE A 182 -6.22 8.74 -8.62
C PHE A 182 -5.24 9.90 -8.82
N PHE A 183 -5.22 10.49 -10.02
CA PHE A 183 -4.40 11.68 -10.27
C PHE A 183 -4.83 12.85 -9.37
N ALA A 184 -6.13 13.08 -9.21
CA ALA A 184 -6.64 14.10 -8.30
C ALA A 184 -6.30 13.80 -6.83
N PHE A 185 -6.36 12.54 -6.42
CA PHE A 185 -5.94 12.08 -5.10
C PHE A 185 -4.44 12.34 -4.86
N ALA A 186 -3.58 11.92 -5.79
CA ALA A 186 -2.13 12.14 -5.71
C ALA A 186 -1.78 13.63 -5.75
N TRP A 187 -2.49 14.43 -6.55
CA TRP A 187 -2.31 15.87 -6.57
C TRP A 187 -2.71 16.51 -5.23
N PHE A 188 -3.84 16.09 -4.65
CA PHE A 188 -4.28 16.58 -3.36
C PHE A 188 -3.26 16.24 -2.26
N GLU A 189 -2.85 14.98 -2.16
CA GLU A 189 -1.85 14.52 -1.18
C GLU A 189 -0.52 15.27 -1.32
N LEU A 190 0.03 15.33 -2.54
CA LEU A 190 1.42 15.75 -2.76
C LEU A 190 1.58 17.26 -3.02
N ILE A 191 0.54 17.94 -3.51
CA ILE A 191 0.67 19.28 -4.08
C ILE A 191 -0.26 20.30 -3.40
N ASP A 192 -1.42 19.91 -2.87
CA ASP A 192 -2.31 20.85 -2.18
C ASP A 192 -1.54 21.58 -1.04
N PRO A 193 -1.80 22.88 -0.79
CA PRO A 193 -1.12 23.61 0.27
C PRO A 193 -1.28 23.03 1.68
N ALA A 194 -2.38 22.35 1.98
CA ALA A 194 -2.70 21.86 3.30
C ALA A 194 -3.53 20.54 3.23
N PRO A 195 -2.95 19.43 2.71
CA PRO A 195 -3.66 18.16 2.57
C PRO A 195 -4.10 17.55 3.91
N ASP A 196 -3.42 17.93 4.99
CA ASP A 196 -3.68 17.46 6.35
C ASP A 196 -4.68 18.34 7.11
N ASP A 197 -5.10 19.51 6.58
CA ASP A 197 -6.15 20.32 7.22
C ASP A 197 -7.45 19.50 7.31
N PRO A 198 -7.97 19.23 8.52
CA PRO A 198 -9.08 18.30 8.69
C PRO A 198 -10.36 18.68 7.94
N ALA A 199 -10.73 19.96 7.87
CA ALA A 199 -11.97 20.32 7.19
C ALA A 199 -11.83 20.35 5.68
N ARG A 200 -10.69 20.79 5.15
CA ARG A 200 -10.38 20.68 3.72
C ARG A 200 -10.43 19.22 3.28
N LEU A 201 -9.79 18.33 4.04
CA LEU A 201 -9.82 16.91 3.78
C LEU A 201 -11.24 16.32 3.92
N ALA A 202 -12.04 16.77 4.89
CA ALA A 202 -13.42 16.34 5.04
C ALA A 202 -14.27 16.70 3.81
N TRP A 203 -14.12 17.90 3.26
CA TRP A 203 -14.79 18.27 2.02
C TRP A 203 -14.32 17.44 0.83
N ALA A 204 -13.01 17.26 0.67
CA ALA A 204 -12.46 16.46 -0.42
C ALA A 204 -12.94 14.99 -0.35
N ALA A 205 -12.81 14.35 0.81
CA ALA A 205 -13.23 12.97 1.04
C ALA A 205 -14.75 12.79 0.94
N GLY A 206 -15.53 13.73 1.49
CA GLY A 206 -16.99 13.72 1.41
C GLY A 206 -17.50 13.87 -0.02
N LEU A 207 -16.94 14.82 -0.78
CA LEU A 207 -17.27 15.02 -2.20
C LEU A 207 -16.87 13.80 -3.03
N TYR A 208 -15.67 13.26 -2.80
CA TYR A 208 -15.21 12.04 -3.43
C TYR A 208 -16.16 10.86 -3.19
N TRP A 209 -16.58 10.65 -1.94
CA TRP A 209 -17.52 9.60 -1.57
C TRP A 209 -18.87 9.80 -2.25
N LEU A 210 -19.40 11.04 -2.23
CA LEU A 210 -20.71 11.38 -2.79
C LEU A 210 -20.75 11.18 -4.32
N LEU A 211 -19.75 11.70 -5.04
CA LEU A 211 -19.66 11.56 -6.49
C LEU A 211 -19.50 10.09 -6.90
N SER A 212 -18.65 9.34 -6.19
CA SER A 212 -18.49 7.91 -6.42
C SER A 212 -19.77 7.14 -6.14
N PHE A 213 -20.48 7.47 -5.07
CA PHE A 213 -21.75 6.83 -4.71
C PHE A 213 -22.86 7.13 -5.74
N ALA A 214 -22.98 8.38 -6.17
CA ALA A 214 -23.91 8.78 -7.22
C ALA A 214 -23.64 8.00 -8.52
N ALA A 215 -22.38 7.88 -8.91
CA ALA A 215 -21.99 7.08 -10.06
C ALA A 215 -22.32 5.58 -9.89
N MET A 216 -22.17 5.01 -8.69
CA MET A 216 -22.61 3.64 -8.39
C MET A 216 -24.13 3.45 -8.47
N LEU A 217 -24.92 4.47 -8.16
CA LEU A 217 -26.38 4.43 -8.31
C LEU A 217 -26.81 4.52 -9.78
N VAL A 218 -26.11 5.31 -10.61
CA VAL A 218 -26.41 5.49 -12.04
C VAL A 218 -25.90 4.32 -12.88
N PHE A 219 -24.63 3.97 -12.73
CA PHE A 219 -23.96 2.96 -13.56
C PHE A 219 -24.00 1.55 -12.95
N GLY A 220 -24.47 1.43 -11.72
CA GLY A 220 -24.47 0.19 -10.95
C GLY A 220 -23.17 -0.03 -10.18
N TYR A 221 -23.29 -0.48 -8.93
CA TYR A 221 -22.16 -0.68 -8.01
C TYR A 221 -21.04 -1.53 -8.63
N ARG A 222 -21.37 -2.69 -9.20
CA ARG A 222 -20.34 -3.62 -9.71
C ARG A 222 -19.56 -3.06 -10.89
N ASP A 223 -20.22 -2.34 -11.79
CA ASP A 223 -19.60 -1.83 -13.01
C ASP A 223 -18.77 -0.58 -12.72
N TRP A 224 -19.27 0.34 -11.88
CA TRP A 224 -18.51 1.51 -11.45
C TRP A 224 -17.33 1.13 -10.55
N SER A 225 -17.53 0.33 -9.50
CA SER A 225 -16.43 0.00 -8.57
C SER A 225 -15.27 -0.72 -9.25
N ARG A 226 -15.50 -1.49 -10.30
CA ARG A 226 -14.42 -2.23 -11.00
C ARG A 226 -13.59 -1.39 -11.97
N ARG A 227 -14.03 -0.18 -12.31
CA ARG A 227 -13.51 0.59 -13.44
C ARG A 227 -13.33 2.07 -13.13
N GLY A 228 -14.30 2.68 -12.46
CA GLY A 228 -14.34 4.10 -12.17
C GLY A 228 -13.84 4.48 -10.80
N GLU A 229 -14.00 3.63 -9.78
CA GLU A 229 -13.60 3.94 -8.40
C GLU A 229 -12.13 3.55 -8.15
N PHE A 230 -11.26 4.55 -7.95
CA PHE A 230 -9.81 4.35 -7.99
C PHE A 230 -9.28 3.44 -6.88
N LEU A 231 -9.80 3.55 -5.66
CA LEU A 231 -9.34 2.82 -4.50
C LEU A 231 -9.72 1.34 -4.61
N THR A 232 -10.91 1.03 -5.12
CA THR A 232 -11.26 -0.36 -5.49
C THR A 232 -10.34 -0.90 -6.58
N VAL A 233 -10.07 -0.13 -7.64
CA VAL A 233 -9.17 -0.57 -8.72
C VAL A 233 -7.76 -0.82 -8.20
N PHE A 234 -7.20 0.13 -7.44
CA PHE A 234 -5.87 0.05 -6.84
C PHE A 234 -5.75 -1.14 -5.90
N LEU A 235 -6.63 -1.25 -4.90
CA LEU A 235 -6.60 -2.32 -3.91
C LEU A 235 -6.88 -3.69 -4.54
N ALA A 236 -7.66 -3.77 -5.63
CA ALA A 236 -7.84 -5.01 -6.39
C ALA A 236 -6.58 -5.43 -7.14
N MET A 237 -5.79 -4.48 -7.65
CA MET A 237 -4.49 -4.75 -8.28
C MET A 237 -3.47 -5.22 -7.23
N VAL A 238 -3.39 -4.54 -6.09
CA VAL A 238 -2.52 -4.93 -4.96
C VAL A 238 -2.88 -6.31 -4.41
N ALA A 239 -4.17 -6.64 -4.27
CA ALA A 239 -4.63 -7.93 -3.77
C ALA A 239 -4.24 -9.14 -4.65
N ARG A 240 -3.77 -8.92 -5.89
CA ARG A 240 -3.22 -9.99 -6.75
C ARG A 240 -1.91 -10.57 -6.20
N PHE A 241 -1.22 -9.85 -5.31
CA PHE A 241 0.03 -10.28 -4.69
C PHE A 241 -0.13 -10.83 -3.28
N ALA A 242 -1.33 -10.74 -2.71
CA ALA A 242 -1.60 -11.25 -1.38
C ALA A 242 -1.53 -12.77 -1.27
N LEU A 243 -1.18 -13.21 -0.06
CA LEU A 243 -1.05 -14.61 0.30
C LEU A 243 -2.40 -15.33 0.37
N LEU A 244 -3.49 -14.61 0.65
CA LEU A 244 -4.82 -15.18 0.74
C LEU A 244 -5.63 -14.95 -0.53
N GLU A 245 -6.16 -16.03 -1.09
CA GLU A 245 -7.07 -16.03 -2.24
C GLU A 245 -8.43 -16.58 -1.82
N ARG A 246 -9.49 -15.83 -2.12
CA ARG A 246 -10.85 -16.34 -2.02
C ARG A 246 -11.28 -16.88 -3.38
N ASN A 247 -11.37 -18.19 -3.49
CA ASN A 247 -11.99 -18.82 -4.64
C ASN A 247 -13.50 -18.73 -4.48
N GLU A 248 -14.14 -17.84 -5.24
CA GLU A 248 -15.56 -17.97 -5.54
C GLU A 248 -15.70 -19.25 -6.39
N GLY A 249 -16.02 -20.38 -5.75
CA GLY A 249 -16.26 -21.64 -6.44
C GLY A 249 -17.18 -21.40 -7.63
N LYS A 250 -16.79 -21.89 -8.81
CA LYS A 250 -17.42 -21.71 -10.13
C LYS A 250 -18.87 -21.17 -10.07
N ARG A 251 -19.02 -19.85 -9.95
CA ARG A 251 -20.33 -19.18 -9.98
C ARG A 251 -21.02 -19.27 -11.34
N ASN A 252 -20.30 -19.69 -12.38
CA ASN A 252 -20.77 -19.71 -13.76
C ASN A 252 -21.58 -20.95 -14.16
N GLU A 253 -21.57 -22.03 -13.38
CA GLU A 253 -22.35 -23.24 -13.71
C GLU A 253 -23.54 -23.46 -12.77
N ALA A 254 -23.45 -23.03 -11.50
CA ALA A 254 -24.49 -23.26 -10.49
C ALA A 254 -25.68 -22.30 -10.55
N TRP A 255 -25.59 -21.17 -11.25
CA TRP A 255 -26.73 -20.24 -11.41
C TRP A 255 -27.78 -20.73 -12.41
N ARG A 256 -27.49 -21.79 -13.16
CA ARG A 256 -28.43 -22.37 -14.14
C ARG A 256 -29.35 -23.43 -13.53
N ASN A 257 -29.06 -23.90 -12.31
CA ASN A 257 -29.90 -24.84 -11.58
C ASN A 257 -30.41 -24.17 -10.30
N GLU A 258 -31.66 -23.74 -10.33
CA GLU A 258 -32.39 -23.25 -9.16
C GLU A 258 -32.33 -24.30 -8.04
N GLY A 259 -31.67 -23.97 -6.92
CA GLY A 259 -31.56 -24.84 -5.75
C GLY A 259 -30.15 -25.05 -5.18
N GLY A 260 -29.10 -24.57 -5.84
CA GLY A 260 -27.74 -24.65 -5.31
C GLY A 260 -27.57 -23.82 -4.04
N ARG A 261 -27.39 -24.47 -2.88
CA ARG A 261 -26.92 -23.81 -1.64
C ARG A 261 -25.71 -22.96 -1.98
N ASN A 262 -25.68 -21.74 -1.44
CA ASN A 262 -24.59 -20.78 -1.59
C ASN A 262 -23.34 -21.35 -0.91
N GLU A 263 -22.61 -22.25 -1.57
CA GLU A 263 -21.33 -22.77 -1.10
C GLU A 263 -20.39 -21.58 -0.98
N GLY A 264 -20.15 -21.16 0.26
CA GLY A 264 -19.33 -19.99 0.57
C GLY A 264 -17.97 -20.09 -0.11
N GLY A 265 -17.49 -18.97 -0.67
CA GLY A 265 -16.18 -18.94 -1.31
C GLY A 265 -15.10 -19.47 -0.36
N ARG A 266 -14.33 -20.46 -0.82
CA ARG A 266 -13.25 -21.07 -0.04
C ARG A 266 -12.06 -20.13 0.01
N LEU A 267 -11.57 -19.84 1.21
CA LEU A 267 -10.31 -19.14 1.41
C LEU A 267 -9.17 -20.14 1.22
N SER A 268 -8.11 -19.72 0.55
CA SER A 268 -6.91 -20.55 0.31
C SER A 268 -5.65 -19.71 0.41
N LEU A 269 -4.56 -20.30 0.89
CA LEU A 269 -3.23 -19.71 0.86
C LEU A 269 -2.58 -19.97 -0.50
N CYS A 270 -1.97 -18.94 -1.08
CA CYS A 270 -1.23 -18.96 -2.32
C CYS A 270 0.06 -18.14 -2.19
N TRP A 271 1.04 -18.43 -3.03
CA TRP A 271 2.26 -17.64 -3.11
C TRP A 271 2.01 -16.24 -3.71
N PRO A 272 2.79 -15.21 -3.33
CA PRO A 272 2.66 -13.88 -3.92
C PRO A 272 2.78 -13.91 -5.44
N GLY A 273 1.84 -13.28 -6.15
CA GLY A 273 1.80 -13.28 -7.62
C GLY A 273 1.13 -14.52 -8.25
N ALA A 274 0.77 -15.56 -7.49
CA ALA A 274 0.12 -16.76 -8.02
C ALA A 274 -1.19 -16.47 -8.77
N LYS A 275 -1.90 -15.40 -8.38
CA LYS A 275 -3.17 -14.94 -8.97
C LYS A 275 -2.99 -14.29 -10.35
N LEU A 276 -1.74 -14.04 -10.76
CA LEU A 276 -1.41 -13.50 -12.09
C LEU A 276 -1.25 -14.58 -13.16
N SER A 277 -1.18 -15.85 -12.77
CA SER A 277 -1.12 -16.99 -13.71
C SER A 277 -2.21 -16.94 -14.78
N ASN A 278 -3.42 -16.50 -14.40
CA ASN A 278 -4.57 -16.33 -15.29
C ASN A 278 -4.94 -14.85 -15.54
N ALA A 279 -4.03 -13.90 -15.27
CA ALA A 279 -4.31 -12.50 -15.52
C ALA A 279 -4.44 -12.23 -17.02
N ALA A 280 -5.50 -11.52 -17.41
CA ALA A 280 -5.64 -10.97 -18.75
C ALA A 280 -4.73 -9.72 -18.89
N PRO A 281 -4.25 -9.41 -20.11
CA PRO A 281 -3.63 -8.13 -20.39
C PRO A 281 -4.56 -6.98 -20.02
N LEU A 282 -4.02 -5.96 -19.34
CA LEU A 282 -4.75 -4.73 -19.05
C LEU A 282 -4.97 -3.89 -20.31
N SER A 283 -6.07 -3.14 -20.33
CA SER A 283 -6.30 -2.09 -21.33
C SER A 283 -5.34 -0.92 -21.12
N LEU A 284 -5.22 -0.04 -22.13
CA LEU A 284 -4.38 1.15 -22.08
C LEU A 284 -4.61 1.98 -20.80
N SER A 285 -5.87 2.20 -20.43
CA SER A 285 -6.23 2.92 -19.20
C SER A 285 -5.75 2.21 -17.92
N GLY A 286 -5.73 0.87 -17.92
CA GLY A 286 -5.23 0.09 -16.78
C GLY A 286 -3.70 0.14 -16.68
N ILE A 287 -3.00 0.16 -17.83
CA ILE A 287 -1.56 0.39 -17.88
C ILE A 287 -1.24 1.78 -17.33
N ALA A 288 -1.90 2.82 -17.85
CA ALA A 288 -1.72 4.19 -17.41
C ALA A 288 -1.98 4.36 -15.90
N PHE A 289 -3.01 3.70 -15.37
CA PHE A 289 -3.32 3.70 -13.94
C PHE A 289 -2.18 3.14 -13.08
N LEU A 290 -1.63 1.98 -13.43
CA LEU A 290 -0.53 1.37 -12.69
C LEU A 290 0.76 2.19 -12.77
N LEU A 291 1.05 2.75 -13.95
CA LEU A 291 2.21 3.62 -14.13
C LEU A 291 2.07 4.90 -13.31
N LEU A 292 0.87 5.49 -13.26
CA LEU A 292 0.58 6.65 -12.41
C LEU A 292 0.73 6.31 -10.92
N ALA A 293 0.26 5.14 -10.49
CA ALA A 293 0.41 4.71 -9.10
C ALA A 293 1.87 4.54 -8.68
N LEU A 294 2.72 3.99 -9.56
CA LEU A 294 4.16 3.90 -9.28
C LEU A 294 4.83 5.30 -9.36
N SER A 295 4.50 6.10 -10.38
CA SER A 295 5.13 7.40 -10.57
C SER A 295 4.79 8.40 -9.48
N SER A 296 3.56 8.38 -8.94
CA SER A 296 3.15 9.31 -7.87
C SER A 296 3.96 9.08 -6.60
N VAL A 297 4.14 7.83 -6.19
CA VAL A 297 4.92 7.49 -4.98
C VAL A 297 6.41 7.77 -5.18
N SER A 298 6.93 7.56 -6.40
CA SER A 298 8.30 7.94 -6.72
C SER A 298 8.53 9.44 -6.81
N PHE A 299 7.52 10.18 -7.27
CA PHE A 299 7.53 11.63 -7.22
C PHE A 299 7.47 12.14 -5.79
N ASP A 300 6.66 11.53 -4.92
CA ASP A 300 6.60 11.89 -3.50
C ASP A 300 8.01 11.85 -2.87
N GLY A 301 8.71 10.73 -3.02
CA GLY A 301 10.10 10.60 -2.58
C GLY A 301 11.05 11.60 -3.23
N LEU A 302 10.98 11.78 -4.56
CA LEU A 302 11.85 12.68 -5.30
C LEU A 302 11.64 14.15 -4.92
N SER A 303 10.39 14.58 -4.75
CA SER A 303 9.99 15.98 -4.55
C SER A 303 10.57 16.59 -3.26
N LYS A 304 10.83 15.73 -2.26
CA LYS A 304 11.41 16.10 -0.97
C LYS A 304 12.93 16.17 -1.02
N THR A 305 13.59 15.65 -2.05
CA THR A 305 15.06 15.57 -2.11
C THR A 305 15.72 16.93 -2.32
N PHE A 306 16.92 17.11 -1.76
CA PHE A 306 17.73 18.30 -2.00
C PHE A 306 18.07 18.47 -3.49
N PHE A 307 18.24 17.35 -4.20
CA PHE A 307 18.45 17.34 -5.66
C PHE A 307 17.29 18.00 -6.40
N TRP A 308 16.05 17.57 -6.14
CA TRP A 308 14.87 18.11 -6.82
C TRP A 308 14.68 19.60 -6.54
N LEU A 309 14.76 20.01 -5.27
CA LEU A 309 14.64 21.41 -4.89
C LEU A 309 15.75 22.27 -5.51
N GLY A 310 16.98 21.74 -5.55
CA GLY A 310 18.13 22.40 -6.18
C GLY A 310 17.98 22.63 -7.68
N LEU A 311 17.28 21.76 -8.42
CA LEU A 311 16.99 21.97 -9.85
C LEU A 311 16.18 23.24 -10.11
N PHE A 312 15.40 23.70 -9.12
CA PHE A 312 14.59 24.91 -9.19
C PHE A 312 15.20 26.08 -8.41
N GLY A 313 16.46 25.97 -7.97
CA GLY A 313 17.15 27.01 -7.21
C GLY A 313 16.58 27.25 -5.81
N LEU A 314 15.88 26.26 -5.24
CA LEU A 314 15.26 26.37 -3.93
C LEU A 314 16.21 25.86 -2.84
N ASN A 315 16.39 26.65 -1.80
CA ASN A 315 17.13 26.24 -0.62
C ASN A 315 16.27 25.28 0.22
N PRO A 316 16.66 24.00 0.39
CA PRO A 316 15.89 23.02 1.16
C PRO A 316 15.71 23.40 2.64
N LEU A 317 16.63 24.20 3.18
CA LEU A 317 16.60 24.66 4.57
C LEU A 317 15.71 25.90 4.78
N GLU A 318 15.31 26.55 3.68
CA GLU A 318 14.42 27.72 3.68
C GLU A 318 13.23 27.44 2.75
N PHE A 319 12.51 26.36 3.06
CA PHE A 319 11.42 25.90 2.21
C PHE A 319 10.33 26.99 2.07
N PRO A 320 10.03 27.45 0.85
CA PRO A 320 9.15 28.62 0.61
C PRO A 320 7.66 28.35 0.88
N GLY A 321 7.32 27.16 1.38
CA GLY A 321 5.96 26.70 1.62
C GLY A 321 5.31 26.02 0.41
N ARG A 322 4.31 25.17 0.68
CA ARG A 322 3.65 24.32 -0.33
C ARG A 322 2.94 25.12 -1.43
N THR A 323 2.41 26.31 -1.12
CA THR A 323 1.76 27.19 -2.10
C THR A 323 2.70 27.62 -3.23
N ALA A 324 3.95 27.97 -2.90
CA ALA A 324 4.95 28.33 -3.91
C ALA A 324 5.36 27.11 -4.76
N MET A 325 5.20 25.90 -4.21
CA MET A 325 5.58 24.65 -4.85
C MET A 325 4.51 24.06 -5.77
N ILE A 326 3.29 24.63 -5.84
CA ILE A 326 2.19 24.03 -6.62
C ILE A 326 2.58 23.80 -8.09
N GLY A 327 3.20 24.79 -8.74
CA GLY A 327 3.61 24.69 -10.14
C GLY A 327 4.70 23.64 -10.37
N ILE A 328 5.75 23.68 -9.56
CA ILE A 328 6.88 22.74 -9.59
C ILE A 328 6.38 21.32 -9.29
N GLY A 329 5.52 21.19 -8.28
CA GLY A 329 4.90 19.95 -7.84
C GLY A 329 4.05 19.31 -8.93
N THR A 330 3.16 20.10 -9.54
CA THR A 330 2.30 19.63 -10.64
C THR A 330 3.11 19.22 -11.86
N PHE A 331 4.10 20.03 -12.23
CA PHE A 331 5.02 19.69 -13.32
C PHE A 331 5.77 18.39 -13.03
N GLY A 332 6.32 18.23 -11.82
CA GLY A 332 7.04 17.03 -11.41
C GLY A 332 6.17 15.78 -11.42
N LEU A 333 4.94 15.84 -10.90
CA LEU A 333 4.01 14.71 -10.91
C LEU A 333 3.67 14.23 -12.34
N VAL A 334 3.46 15.16 -13.27
CA VAL A 334 3.20 14.82 -14.68
C VAL A 334 4.48 14.33 -15.37
N LEU A 335 5.61 14.97 -15.12
CA LEU A 335 6.89 14.63 -15.72
C LEU A 335 7.32 13.21 -15.34
N THR A 336 7.23 12.84 -14.06
CA THR A 336 7.60 11.48 -13.61
C THR A 336 6.69 10.41 -14.22
N LEU A 337 5.40 10.68 -14.37
CA LEU A 337 4.47 9.80 -15.09
C LEU A 337 4.92 9.61 -16.55
N VAL A 338 5.18 10.71 -17.27
CA VAL A 338 5.57 10.66 -18.69
C VAL A 338 6.90 9.93 -18.87
N LEU A 339 7.90 10.24 -18.04
CA LEU A 339 9.22 9.59 -18.10
C LEU A 339 9.13 8.09 -17.80
N LEU A 340 8.40 7.70 -16.75
CA LEU A 340 8.22 6.29 -16.40
C LEU A 340 7.45 5.55 -17.51
N ALA A 341 6.38 6.14 -18.04
CA ALA A 341 5.61 5.55 -19.12
C ALA A 341 6.45 5.38 -20.40
N ALA A 342 7.24 6.40 -20.76
CA ALA A 342 8.15 6.33 -21.91
C ALA A 342 9.21 5.25 -21.71
N ALA A 343 9.86 5.19 -20.55
CA ALA A 343 10.87 4.17 -20.24
C ALA A 343 10.27 2.76 -20.25
N PHE A 344 9.08 2.58 -19.67
CA PHE A 344 8.38 1.30 -19.69
C PHE A 344 8.03 0.87 -21.11
N ILE A 345 7.39 1.73 -21.92
CA ILE A 345 7.02 1.41 -23.30
C ILE A 345 8.27 1.14 -24.14
N LEU A 346 9.33 1.93 -23.99
CA LEU A 346 10.61 1.69 -24.67
C LEU A 346 11.18 0.31 -24.32
N ALA A 347 11.17 -0.07 -23.04
CA ALA A 347 11.61 -1.39 -22.60
C ALA A 347 10.78 -2.52 -23.23
N ILE A 348 9.45 -2.37 -23.30
CA ILE A 348 8.58 -3.36 -23.96
C ILE A 348 8.89 -3.42 -25.47
N VAL A 349 9.01 -2.28 -26.15
CA VAL A 349 9.30 -2.22 -27.59
C VAL A 349 10.63 -2.90 -27.88
N LEU A 350 11.71 -2.52 -27.21
CA LEU A 350 13.03 -3.14 -27.37
C LEU A 350 13.00 -4.64 -27.08
N GLY A 351 12.27 -5.06 -26.03
CA GLY A 351 12.11 -6.47 -25.69
C GLY A 351 11.41 -7.25 -26.81
N GLN A 352 10.30 -6.73 -27.33
CA GLN A 352 9.57 -7.36 -28.43
C GLN A 352 10.43 -7.45 -29.71
N HIS A 353 11.23 -6.43 -30.00
CA HIS A 353 12.18 -6.45 -31.13
C HIS A 353 13.28 -7.50 -30.94
N LEU A 354 13.92 -7.56 -29.76
CA LEU A 354 14.98 -8.54 -29.46
C LEU A 354 14.49 -9.99 -29.52
N ALA A 355 13.23 -10.23 -29.12
CA ALA A 355 12.63 -11.55 -29.13
C ALA A 355 11.98 -11.94 -30.47
N GLY A 356 11.96 -11.05 -31.48
CA GLY A 356 11.25 -11.28 -32.74
C GLY A 356 9.76 -11.55 -32.53
N SER A 357 9.13 -10.84 -31.60
CA SER A 357 7.77 -11.15 -31.14
C SER A 357 6.70 -10.84 -32.19
N PRO A 358 5.72 -11.74 -32.41
CA PRO A 358 4.54 -11.45 -33.23
C PRO A 358 3.42 -10.75 -32.46
N HIS A 359 3.55 -10.55 -31.14
CA HIS A 359 2.47 -10.01 -30.31
C HIS A 359 2.34 -8.49 -30.45
N SER A 360 1.11 -7.98 -30.32
CA SER A 360 0.88 -6.53 -30.33
C SER A 360 1.48 -5.85 -29.09
N LEU A 361 1.95 -4.61 -29.26
CA LEU A 361 2.51 -3.81 -28.15
C LEU A 361 1.53 -3.70 -26.97
N GLY A 362 0.23 -3.49 -27.24
CA GLY A 362 -0.79 -3.38 -26.21
C GLY A 362 -0.97 -4.67 -25.41
N GLN A 363 -0.86 -5.84 -26.05
CA GLN A 363 -0.94 -7.13 -25.37
C GLN A 363 0.30 -7.37 -24.49
N ALA A 364 1.50 -7.10 -25.01
CA ALA A 364 2.74 -7.26 -24.26
C ALA A 364 2.81 -6.30 -23.07
N ALA A 365 2.56 -5.00 -23.31
CA ALA A 365 2.57 -3.97 -22.27
C ALA A 365 1.46 -4.21 -21.23
N GLY A 366 0.25 -4.56 -21.68
CA GLY A 366 -0.88 -4.84 -20.79
C GLY A 366 -0.66 -6.05 -19.89
N LEU A 367 0.13 -7.03 -20.33
CA LEU A 367 0.49 -8.16 -19.50
C LEU A 367 1.68 -7.82 -18.59
N LEU A 368 2.76 -7.28 -19.13
CA LEU A 368 4.01 -7.04 -18.40
C LEU A 368 3.90 -5.91 -17.38
N VAL A 369 2.96 -4.97 -17.51
CA VAL A 369 2.76 -3.90 -16.51
C VAL A 369 2.44 -4.47 -15.11
N TRP A 370 1.87 -5.68 -15.02
CA TRP A 370 1.63 -6.33 -13.73
C TRP A 370 2.91 -6.57 -12.92
N SER A 371 4.07 -6.67 -13.56
CA SER A 371 5.35 -6.83 -12.87
C SER A 371 5.80 -5.56 -12.14
N ILE A 372 5.16 -4.41 -12.36
CA ILE A 372 5.44 -3.16 -11.65
C ILE A 372 4.83 -3.14 -10.25
N VAL A 373 3.72 -3.83 -10.03
CA VAL A 373 2.97 -3.75 -8.77
C VAL A 373 3.80 -4.16 -7.54
N PRO A 374 4.64 -5.22 -7.56
CA PRO A 374 5.55 -5.52 -6.45
C PRO A 374 6.53 -4.38 -6.12
N ILE A 375 7.01 -3.67 -7.15
CA ILE A 375 7.91 -2.52 -6.99
C ILE A 375 7.18 -1.39 -6.26
N ALA A 376 5.98 -1.06 -6.74
CA ALA A 376 5.14 -0.04 -6.12
C ALA A 376 4.81 -0.38 -4.66
N LEU A 377 4.41 -1.63 -4.38
CA LEU A 377 4.08 -2.06 -3.02
C LEU A 377 5.30 -2.03 -2.09
N ALA A 378 6.45 -2.52 -2.54
CA ALA A 378 7.66 -2.52 -1.73
C ALA A 378 8.16 -1.10 -1.43
N TYR A 379 8.11 -0.20 -2.42
CA TYR A 379 8.44 1.20 -2.19
C TYR A 379 7.41 1.86 -1.26
N HIS A 380 6.12 1.57 -1.40
CA HIS A 380 5.07 2.06 -0.48
C HIS A 380 5.34 1.65 0.97
N VAL A 381 5.68 0.37 1.20
CA VAL A 381 6.08 -0.11 2.52
C VAL A 381 7.29 0.67 3.03
N ALA A 382 8.34 0.73 2.23
CA ALA A 382 9.61 1.33 2.65
C ALA A 382 9.43 2.82 2.96
N HIS A 383 8.74 3.56 2.09
CA HIS A 383 8.56 5.00 2.20
C HIS A 383 7.72 5.39 3.41
N TYR A 384 6.59 4.70 3.64
CA TYR A 384 5.62 5.09 4.66
C TYR A 384 5.77 4.37 6.00
N LEU A 385 6.74 3.46 6.16
CA LEU A 385 6.93 2.70 7.40
C LEU A 385 7.10 3.61 8.63
N THR A 386 7.92 4.65 8.53
CA THR A 386 8.16 5.58 9.63
C THR A 386 6.89 6.34 10.03
N ALA A 387 6.16 6.83 9.03
CA ALA A 387 4.87 7.51 9.24
C ALA A 387 3.88 6.56 9.90
N LEU A 388 3.79 5.29 9.46
CA LEU A 388 2.91 4.31 10.09
C LEU A 388 3.25 4.03 11.56
N LEU A 389 4.54 3.96 11.90
CA LEU A 389 4.99 3.68 13.27
C LEU A 389 4.70 4.85 14.22
N VAL A 390 4.80 6.09 13.75
CA VAL A 390 4.58 7.29 14.57
C VAL A 390 3.12 7.74 14.51
N ASP A 391 2.60 8.01 13.32
CA ASP A 391 1.23 8.50 13.10
C ASP A 391 0.19 7.43 13.42
N GLY A 392 0.57 6.15 13.39
CA GLY A 392 -0.30 5.07 13.87
C GLY A 392 -0.61 5.21 15.36
N GLN A 393 0.32 5.73 16.17
CA GLN A 393 0.11 6.00 17.59
C GLN A 393 -0.84 7.20 17.77
N TYR A 394 -0.62 8.28 17.02
CA TYR A 394 -1.54 9.42 16.98
C TYR A 394 -2.94 9.00 16.56
N ALA A 395 -3.06 8.13 15.55
CA ALA A 395 -4.34 7.62 15.07
C ALA A 395 -5.11 6.89 16.18
N LEU A 396 -4.42 6.06 16.97
CA LEU A 396 -5.03 5.37 18.11
C LEU A 396 -5.50 6.34 19.19
N ALA A 397 -4.74 7.40 19.48
CA ALA A 397 -5.14 8.43 20.45
C ALA A 397 -6.35 9.24 19.94
N ALA A 398 -6.27 9.76 18.71
CA ALA A 398 -7.30 10.59 18.09
C ALA A 398 -8.63 9.85 17.89
N LEU A 399 -8.61 8.53 17.62
CA LEU A 399 -9.83 7.72 17.53
C LEU A 399 -10.57 7.59 18.87
N SER A 400 -9.87 7.72 20.01
CA SER A 400 -10.50 7.69 21.33
C SER A 400 -11.15 9.02 21.74
N ASP A 401 -10.70 10.14 21.17
CA ASP A 401 -11.30 11.47 21.37
C ASP A 401 -11.53 12.20 20.02
N PRO A 402 -12.43 11.69 19.17
CA PRO A 402 -12.53 12.13 17.77
C PRO A 402 -12.93 13.60 17.59
N PHE A 403 -13.55 14.22 18.60
CA PHE A 403 -13.97 15.62 18.56
C PHE A 403 -13.14 16.53 19.46
N ALA A 404 -12.07 16.00 20.09
CA ALA A 404 -11.26 16.73 21.09
C ALA A 404 -12.10 17.30 22.25
N LEU A 405 -13.07 16.53 22.74
CA LEU A 405 -13.99 16.93 23.82
C LEU A 405 -13.58 16.33 25.19
N GLY A 406 -12.40 15.70 25.26
CA GLY A 406 -11.95 14.97 26.44
C GLY A 406 -12.57 13.59 26.57
N TRP A 407 -13.06 13.01 25.48
CA TRP A 407 -13.57 11.64 25.48
C TRP A 407 -12.42 10.61 25.58
N ASN A 408 -12.78 9.38 25.91
CA ASN A 408 -11.83 8.27 25.89
C ASN A 408 -12.54 6.96 25.50
N LEU A 409 -13.07 6.93 24.29
CA LEU A 409 -13.97 5.86 23.80
C LEU A 409 -13.33 4.46 23.86
N PHE A 410 -12.01 4.37 23.62
CA PHE A 410 -11.28 3.09 23.59
C PHE A 410 -10.19 2.99 24.67
N GLY A 411 -10.10 3.96 25.58
CA GLY A 411 -9.06 3.96 26.62
C GLY A 411 -7.69 4.48 26.15
N THR A 412 -7.55 4.91 24.89
CA THR A 412 -6.26 5.24 24.26
C THR A 412 -5.97 6.74 24.12
N ALA A 413 -6.87 7.63 24.55
CA ALA A 413 -6.70 9.07 24.37
C ALA A 413 -5.43 9.64 25.04
N GLY A 414 -4.97 9.01 26.14
CA GLY A 414 -3.80 9.46 26.91
C GLY A 414 -2.47 8.74 26.59
N ILE A 415 -2.41 7.95 25.51
CA ILE A 415 -1.18 7.26 25.11
C ILE A 415 -0.08 8.29 24.86
N GLN A 416 1.09 8.06 25.45
CA GLN A 416 2.28 8.86 25.19
C GLN A 416 2.86 8.46 23.83
N ILE A 417 3.12 9.44 22.97
CA ILE A 417 3.61 9.17 21.62
C ILE A 417 5.12 8.98 21.65
N GLU A 418 5.57 7.79 21.27
CA GLU A 418 6.98 7.42 21.23
C GLU A 418 7.57 7.66 19.83
N ALA A 419 7.79 8.92 19.46
CA ALA A 419 8.50 9.27 18.22
C ALA A 419 9.93 8.71 18.16
N GLY A 420 10.52 8.40 19.33
CA GLY A 420 11.81 7.73 19.49
C GLY A 420 11.91 6.37 18.79
N VAL A 421 10.79 5.71 18.46
CA VAL A 421 10.77 4.47 17.67
C VAL A 421 11.44 4.66 16.29
N ALA A 422 11.41 5.87 15.76
CA ALA A 422 11.96 6.25 14.45
C ALA A 422 13.24 7.10 14.55
N ALA A 423 13.67 7.46 15.76
CA ALA A 423 14.77 8.38 15.98
C ALA A 423 15.99 7.69 16.62
N GLY A 424 17.18 8.22 16.36
CA GLY A 424 18.45 7.70 16.89
C GLY A 424 19.13 6.65 16.00
N ALA A 425 20.42 6.42 16.24
CA ALA A 425 21.29 5.67 15.34
C ALA A 425 20.87 4.19 15.18
N GLY A 426 20.45 3.54 16.26
CA GLY A 426 20.04 2.13 16.25
C GLY A 426 18.73 1.90 15.50
N SER A 427 17.73 2.77 15.71
CA SER A 427 16.47 2.74 14.97
C SER A 427 16.72 3.01 13.49
N ALA A 428 17.49 4.06 13.18
CA ALA A 428 17.80 4.43 11.80
C ALA A 428 18.53 3.29 11.05
N TRP A 429 19.48 2.60 11.68
CA TRP A 429 20.13 1.42 11.09
C TRP A 429 19.15 0.28 10.82
N SER A 430 18.27 -0.03 11.79
CA SER A 430 17.30 -1.12 11.68
C SER A 430 16.26 -0.84 10.60
N LEU A 431 15.74 0.39 10.59
CA LEU A 431 14.78 0.89 9.63
C LEU A 431 15.37 0.88 8.21
N TRP A 432 16.60 1.38 8.05
CA TRP A 432 17.32 1.35 6.77
C TRP A 432 17.43 -0.08 6.21
N ASN A 433 17.92 -1.03 7.02
CA ASN A 433 18.09 -2.41 6.58
C ASN A 433 16.76 -3.07 6.22
N PHE A 434 15.70 -2.81 7.00
CA PHE A 434 14.37 -3.32 6.70
C PHE A 434 13.83 -2.72 5.39
N GLN A 435 13.87 -1.40 5.23
CA GLN A 435 13.40 -0.70 4.02
C GLN A 435 14.17 -1.14 2.78
N ALA A 436 15.51 -1.20 2.85
CA ALA A 436 16.34 -1.68 1.75
C ALA A 436 16.04 -3.14 1.39
N GLY A 437 15.91 -4.01 2.41
CA GLY A 437 15.55 -5.42 2.22
C GLY A 437 14.18 -5.57 1.54
N VAL A 438 13.17 -4.82 1.99
CA VAL A 438 11.83 -4.81 1.37
C VAL A 438 11.89 -4.37 -0.08
N ILE A 439 12.62 -3.29 -0.40
CA ILE A 439 12.79 -2.82 -1.79
C ILE A 439 13.42 -3.92 -2.66
N ILE A 440 14.52 -4.53 -2.21
CA ILE A 440 15.23 -5.57 -2.98
C ILE A 440 14.32 -6.78 -3.21
N ILE A 441 13.63 -7.27 -2.16
CA ILE A 441 12.70 -8.40 -2.27
C ILE A 441 11.54 -8.07 -3.22
N GLY A 442 11.00 -6.84 -3.16
CA GLY A 442 9.96 -6.36 -4.06
C GLY A 442 10.39 -6.41 -5.53
N HIS A 443 11.62 -5.97 -5.83
CA HIS A 443 12.17 -6.01 -7.19
C HIS A 443 12.50 -7.44 -7.65
N MET A 444 12.98 -8.30 -6.76
CA MET A 444 13.16 -9.73 -7.09
C MET A 444 11.82 -10.40 -7.41
N LEU A 445 10.76 -10.08 -6.67
CA LEU A 445 9.40 -10.55 -6.96
C LEU A 445 8.89 -9.98 -8.29
N ALA A 446 9.20 -8.71 -8.59
CA ALA A 446 8.88 -8.08 -9.87
C ALA A 446 9.54 -8.81 -11.05
N VAL A 447 10.83 -9.15 -10.95
CA VAL A 447 11.56 -9.93 -11.96
C VAL A 447 10.95 -11.32 -12.12
N LEU A 448 10.63 -12.01 -11.01
CA LEU A 448 9.98 -13.32 -11.04
C LEU A 448 8.63 -13.26 -11.77
N VAL A 449 7.83 -12.23 -11.51
CA VAL A 449 6.53 -12.00 -12.16
C VAL A 449 6.70 -11.64 -13.64
N ALA A 450 7.64 -10.76 -13.97
CA ALA A 450 7.96 -10.40 -15.35
C ALA A 450 8.35 -11.65 -16.15
N HIS A 451 9.20 -12.51 -15.60
CA HIS A 451 9.63 -13.75 -16.25
C HIS A 451 8.46 -14.71 -16.48
N GLY A 452 7.63 -14.93 -15.45
CA GLY A 452 6.44 -15.79 -15.57
C GLY A 452 5.42 -15.27 -16.60
N LEU A 453 5.29 -13.95 -16.76
CA LEU A 453 4.40 -13.33 -17.74
C LEU A 453 5.02 -13.29 -19.14
N ALA A 454 6.31 -13.02 -19.27
CA ALA A 454 7.05 -13.08 -20.54
C ALA A 454 7.00 -14.48 -21.16
N TRP A 455 7.08 -15.52 -20.33
CA TRP A 455 6.89 -16.91 -20.78
C TRP A 455 5.54 -17.17 -21.43
N ARG A 456 4.47 -16.52 -20.96
CA ARG A 456 3.12 -16.65 -21.55
C ARG A 456 3.05 -16.05 -22.95
N LEU A 457 3.91 -15.07 -23.26
CA LEU A 457 4.04 -14.49 -24.59
C LEU A 457 5.02 -15.31 -25.45
N HIS A 458 6.09 -15.80 -24.85
CA HIS A 458 7.18 -16.50 -25.52
C HIS A 458 7.46 -17.86 -24.87
N PRO A 459 6.84 -18.95 -25.34
CA PRO A 459 7.05 -20.30 -24.82
C PRO A 459 8.45 -20.89 -25.10
N VAL A 460 9.38 -20.12 -25.64
CA VAL A 460 10.78 -20.50 -25.86
C VAL A 460 11.65 -19.75 -24.85
N PRO A 461 12.48 -20.44 -24.03
CA PRO A 461 13.18 -19.80 -22.91
C PRO A 461 14.04 -18.61 -23.33
N ALA A 462 14.78 -18.75 -24.44
CA ALA A 462 15.60 -17.67 -24.99
C ALA A 462 14.75 -16.45 -25.41
N GLY A 463 13.61 -16.69 -26.06
CA GLY A 463 12.69 -15.62 -26.47
C GLY A 463 12.08 -14.89 -25.27
N ALA A 464 11.67 -15.62 -24.24
CA ALA A 464 11.17 -15.03 -23.00
C ALA A 464 12.25 -14.17 -22.33
N ALA A 465 13.48 -14.69 -22.19
CA ALA A 465 14.60 -13.99 -21.58
C ALA A 465 15.00 -12.71 -22.35
N LEU A 466 15.10 -12.79 -23.68
CA LEU A 466 15.39 -11.63 -24.53
C LEU A 466 14.27 -10.59 -24.47
N SER A 467 13.00 -11.03 -24.45
CA SER A 467 11.85 -10.13 -24.43
C SER A 467 11.76 -9.29 -23.15
N GLN A 468 12.20 -9.85 -22.02
CA GLN A 468 12.13 -9.18 -20.74
C GLN A 468 13.43 -8.44 -20.37
N PHE A 469 14.55 -8.69 -21.07
CA PHE A 469 15.86 -8.15 -20.68
C PHE A 469 15.86 -6.61 -20.54
N PRO A 470 15.31 -5.81 -21.48
CA PRO A 470 15.24 -4.37 -21.30
C PRO A 470 14.36 -3.95 -20.11
N LEU A 471 13.28 -4.70 -19.83
CA LEU A 471 12.43 -4.44 -18.68
C LEU A 471 13.16 -4.75 -17.36
N THR A 472 13.97 -5.81 -17.31
CA THR A 472 14.83 -6.11 -16.16
C THR A 472 15.86 -5.00 -15.94
N LEU A 473 16.48 -4.46 -16.99
CA LEU A 473 17.39 -3.32 -16.86
C LEU A 473 16.68 -2.10 -16.26
N LEU A 474 15.45 -1.82 -16.70
CA LEU A 474 14.61 -0.77 -16.11
C LEU A 474 14.35 -1.05 -14.62
N MET A 475 14.07 -2.30 -14.23
CA MET A 475 13.89 -2.69 -12.82
C MET A 475 15.16 -2.56 -11.98
N ILE A 476 16.33 -2.85 -12.54
CA ILE A 476 17.62 -2.63 -11.86
C ILE A 476 17.84 -1.14 -11.64
N ALA A 477 17.62 -0.32 -12.67
CA ALA A 477 17.69 1.13 -12.56
C ALA A 477 16.70 1.66 -11.51
N TYR A 478 15.50 1.10 -11.44
CA TYR A 478 14.49 1.46 -10.44
C TYR A 478 14.88 1.04 -9.02
N THR A 479 15.55 -0.11 -8.85
CA THR A 479 16.13 -0.53 -7.56
C THR A 479 17.17 0.47 -7.08
N VAL A 480 18.08 0.85 -7.98
CA VAL A 480 19.12 1.86 -7.70
C VAL A 480 18.48 3.20 -7.34
N PHE A 481 17.50 3.64 -8.13
CA PHE A 481 16.76 4.87 -7.88
C PHE A 481 15.99 4.85 -6.55
N GLY A 482 15.31 3.76 -6.22
CA GLY A 482 14.55 3.61 -4.97
C GLY A 482 15.46 3.61 -3.74
N LEU A 483 16.58 2.88 -3.78
CA LEU A 483 17.58 2.89 -2.71
C LEU A 483 18.28 4.25 -2.58
N TRP A 484 18.53 4.93 -3.71
CA TRP A 484 19.06 6.29 -3.72
C TRP A 484 18.07 7.28 -3.09
N LEU A 485 16.77 7.20 -3.42
CA LEU A 485 15.74 8.06 -2.81
C LEU A 485 15.66 7.88 -1.29
N LEU A 486 15.83 6.66 -0.77
CA LEU A 486 15.90 6.44 0.67
C LEU A 486 17.18 7.00 1.31
N ALA A 487 18.31 6.95 0.60
CA ALA A 487 19.61 7.37 1.11
C ALA A 487 19.81 8.89 1.08
N THR A 488 19.18 9.56 0.11
CA THR A 488 19.51 10.95 -0.21
C THR A 488 18.93 11.92 0.83
N PRO A 489 19.61 13.04 1.11
CA PRO A 489 19.05 14.08 1.97
C PRO A 489 17.71 14.61 1.44
N ALA A 490 16.74 14.73 2.33
CA ALA A 490 15.41 15.23 2.05
C ALA A 490 15.06 16.39 2.99
N ALA A 491 14.29 17.36 2.48
CA ALA A 491 13.68 18.43 3.24
C ALA A 491 12.40 17.92 3.90
N GLY A 492 12.11 18.41 5.12
CA GLY A 492 11.05 17.90 5.98
C GLY A 492 11.62 16.93 6.99
#